data_AF-A2DXE4-F1
#
_entry.id   AF-A2DXE4-F1
#
_cell.length_a   1.000
_cell.length_b   1.000
_cell.length_c   1.000
_cell.angle_alpha   90.00
_cell.angle_beta   90.00
_cell.angle_gamma   90.00
#
_symmetry.space_group_name_H-M   'P 1'
#
loop_
_entity.id
_entity.type
_entity.pdbx_description
1 polymer ?
#
loop_
_entity_poly.entity_id
_entity_poly.type
_entity_poly.pdbx_seq_one_letter_code
_entity_poly.pdbx_strand_id
1 'polypeptide(L)'
;MEPDWKELARNISDYVDNDTFLSTRSPQQIAKILNYAKLSSSEFATLFTNLSNYHGKADILIMLSRAHLKDFNSQEEAIEISTTITSILGIQILDSLFSFYQSKLQREIPQIKNDKSQSSVPEYIRIYVDTPNGNRLFENIDLNIRVEVFRSLVLKKIDKSIKYIDIYYLCQRLIDGHTLKEYNVQNNSNFLAIKRYYPFTEKIIEIMDLDGIRTKLENIDLNYRVEELKALIQDKMDLSPDQQKLCFLGKAMENGKTLKDYNVLYGDGLTLTWTKSENASPPSSANSITIKTKAGREFIFENIDLN
;
A
#
# COMPACT_ATOMS: atom_id res chain seq x y z
N MET A 1 -11.12 -33.37 -6.64
CA MET A 1 -11.70 -32.71 -7.82
C MET A 1 -11.87 -31.24 -7.44
N GLU A 2 -11.21 -30.30 -8.12
CA GLU A 2 -11.40 -28.87 -7.79
C GLU A 2 -12.86 -28.48 -8.12
N PRO A 3 -13.55 -27.71 -7.24
CA PRO A 3 -14.87 -27.17 -7.53
C PRO A 3 -14.87 -26.29 -8.77
N ASP A 4 -15.98 -26.27 -9.51
CA ASP A 4 -16.18 -25.27 -10.58
C ASP A 4 -16.44 -23.89 -9.95
N TRP A 5 -15.37 -23.11 -9.82
CA TRP A 5 -15.43 -21.77 -9.23
C TRP A 5 -16.30 -20.80 -10.03
N LYS A 6 -16.49 -21.02 -11.35
CA LYS A 6 -17.33 -20.15 -12.19
C LYS A 6 -18.80 -20.46 -11.97
N GLU A 7 -19.15 -21.73 -11.81
CA GLU A 7 -20.52 -22.14 -11.48
C GLU A 7 -20.94 -21.62 -10.10
N LEU A 8 -20.07 -21.79 -9.09
CA LEU A 8 -20.29 -21.23 -7.75
C LEU A 8 -20.43 -19.70 -7.78
N ALA A 9 -19.65 -19.01 -8.61
CA ALA A 9 -19.75 -17.56 -8.75
C ALA A 9 -21.05 -17.07 -9.40
N ARG A 10 -21.61 -17.84 -10.35
CA ARG A 10 -22.91 -17.51 -10.96
C ARG A 10 -24.07 -17.65 -9.99
N ASN A 11 -23.97 -18.60 -9.05
CA ASN A 11 -25.00 -18.89 -8.05
C ASN A 11 -24.62 -18.33 -6.67
N ILE A 12 -23.75 -17.32 -6.60
CA ILE A 12 -23.20 -16.82 -5.34
C ILE A 12 -24.29 -16.36 -4.37
N SER A 13 -25.41 -15.84 -4.90
CA SER A 13 -26.59 -15.40 -4.15
C SER A 13 -27.19 -16.50 -3.26
N ASP A 14 -27.09 -17.76 -3.65
CA ASP A 14 -27.57 -18.91 -2.85
C ASP A 14 -26.67 -19.22 -1.65
N TYR A 15 -25.51 -18.58 -1.56
CA TYR A 15 -24.45 -18.89 -0.60
C TYR A 15 -24.04 -17.72 0.30
N VAL A 16 -24.54 -16.50 0.06
CA VAL A 16 -24.12 -15.29 0.81
C VAL A 16 -24.47 -15.34 2.31
N ASP A 17 -25.45 -16.15 2.69
CA ASP A 17 -25.92 -16.38 4.05
C ASP A 17 -25.85 -17.86 4.48
N ASN A 18 -25.18 -18.71 3.69
CA ASN A 18 -25.09 -20.13 3.96
C ASN A 18 -23.92 -20.46 4.89
N ASP A 19 -24.18 -20.63 6.19
CA ASP A 19 -23.18 -20.92 7.22
C ASP A 19 -22.25 -22.09 6.89
N THR A 20 -22.79 -23.18 6.34
CA THR A 20 -22.00 -24.38 6.02
C THR A 20 -21.03 -24.07 4.88
N PHE A 21 -21.48 -23.31 3.88
CA PHE A 21 -20.61 -22.83 2.82
C PHE A 21 -19.54 -21.89 3.39
N LEU A 22 -19.92 -20.80 4.07
CA LEU A 22 -18.99 -19.76 4.49
C LEU A 22 -17.92 -20.26 5.47
N SER A 23 -18.29 -21.08 6.45
CA SER A 23 -17.36 -21.57 7.49
C SER A 23 -16.32 -22.60 6.99
N THR A 24 -16.58 -23.28 5.87
CA THR A 24 -15.74 -24.40 5.41
C THR A 24 -14.82 -24.04 4.24
N ARG A 25 -14.92 -22.83 3.68
CA ARG A 25 -14.06 -22.38 2.59
C ARG A 25 -12.94 -21.48 3.11
N SER A 26 -11.75 -21.66 2.56
CA SER A 26 -10.62 -20.79 2.89
C SER A 26 -10.77 -19.42 2.22
N PRO A 27 -10.12 -18.36 2.75
CA PRO A 27 -10.14 -17.03 2.15
C PRO A 27 -9.70 -17.01 0.68
N GLN A 28 -8.76 -17.88 0.31
CA GLN A 28 -8.27 -18.03 -1.06
C GLN A 28 -9.32 -18.65 -2.00
N GLN A 29 -10.13 -19.58 -1.48
CA GLN A 29 -11.22 -20.20 -2.25
C GLN A 29 -12.36 -19.20 -2.48
N ILE A 30 -12.74 -18.44 -1.45
CA ILE A 30 -13.70 -17.34 -1.60
C ILE A 30 -13.18 -16.30 -2.61
N ALA A 31 -11.91 -15.91 -2.52
CA ALA A 31 -11.30 -14.99 -3.49
C ALA A 31 -11.30 -15.54 -4.93
N LYS A 32 -11.14 -16.86 -5.13
CA LYS A 32 -11.27 -17.51 -6.44
C LYS A 32 -12.69 -17.38 -7.00
N ILE A 33 -13.72 -17.52 -6.17
CA ILE A 33 -15.12 -17.35 -6.54
C ILE A 33 -15.40 -15.88 -6.90
N LEU A 34 -14.95 -14.95 -6.05
CA LEU A 34 -15.15 -13.51 -6.24
C LEU A 34 -14.54 -12.97 -7.53
N ASN A 35 -13.47 -13.58 -8.06
CA ASN A 35 -12.92 -13.20 -9.38
C ASN A 35 -13.96 -13.26 -10.51
N TYR A 36 -15.00 -14.08 -10.39
CA TYR A 36 -16.04 -14.27 -11.41
C TYR A 36 -17.43 -13.82 -10.96
N ALA A 37 -17.63 -13.57 -9.66
CA ALA A 37 -18.93 -13.22 -9.11
C ALA A 37 -19.26 -11.75 -9.37
N LYS A 38 -20.55 -11.49 -9.62
CA LYS A 38 -21.13 -10.14 -9.57
C LYS A 38 -22.11 -10.10 -8.43
N LEU A 39 -21.91 -9.17 -7.51
CA LEU A 39 -22.73 -8.99 -6.32
C LEU A 39 -23.49 -7.67 -6.43
N SER A 40 -24.74 -7.65 -5.99
CA SER A 40 -25.42 -6.41 -5.63
C SER A 40 -24.85 -5.83 -4.32
N SER A 41 -25.15 -4.57 -4.00
CA SER A 41 -24.65 -3.95 -2.76
C SER A 41 -25.15 -4.67 -1.51
N SER A 42 -26.40 -5.14 -1.54
CA SER A 42 -26.99 -5.92 -0.44
C SER A 42 -26.36 -7.31 -0.31
N GLU A 43 -26.12 -8.00 -1.43
CA GLU A 43 -25.45 -9.32 -1.43
C GLU A 43 -24.01 -9.21 -0.93
N PHE A 44 -23.31 -8.16 -1.36
CA PHE A 44 -21.99 -7.83 -0.84
C PHE A 44 -22.04 -7.62 0.67
N ALA A 45 -22.99 -6.79 1.14
CA ALA A 45 -23.10 -6.47 2.55
C ALA A 45 -23.35 -7.72 3.41
N THR A 46 -24.29 -8.57 3.00
CA THR A 46 -24.61 -9.84 3.66
C THR A 46 -23.41 -10.79 3.66
N LEU A 47 -22.81 -11.03 2.49
CA LEU A 47 -21.68 -11.96 2.34
C LEU A 47 -20.51 -11.57 3.24
N PHE A 48 -20.07 -10.31 3.19
CA PHE A 48 -18.90 -9.87 3.93
C PHE A 48 -19.15 -9.76 5.43
N THR A 49 -20.36 -9.39 5.84
CA THR A 49 -20.75 -9.40 7.26
C THR A 49 -20.68 -10.83 7.82
N ASN A 50 -21.22 -11.80 7.10
CA ASN A 50 -21.22 -13.19 7.54
C ASN A 50 -19.82 -13.81 7.51
N LEU A 51 -19.01 -13.54 6.47
CA LEU A 51 -17.62 -13.99 6.41
C LEU A 51 -16.77 -13.46 7.58
N SER A 52 -17.08 -12.25 8.09
CA SER A 52 -16.34 -11.66 9.21
C SER A 52 -16.50 -12.43 10.53
N ASN A 53 -17.54 -13.24 10.66
CA ASN A 53 -17.75 -14.10 11.82
C ASN A 53 -16.81 -15.31 11.84
N TYR A 54 -16.29 -15.71 10.68
CA TYR A 54 -15.45 -16.91 10.52
C TYR A 54 -13.98 -16.60 10.21
N HIS A 55 -13.69 -15.39 9.72
CA HIS A 55 -12.37 -15.03 9.20
C HIS A 55 -11.83 -13.74 9.83
N GLY A 56 -10.50 -13.68 10.00
CA GLY A 56 -9.84 -12.50 10.58
C GLY A 56 -9.79 -11.32 9.61
N LYS A 57 -9.47 -10.12 10.11
CA LYS A 57 -9.40 -8.90 9.30
C LYS A 57 -8.47 -9.01 8.08
N ALA A 58 -7.33 -9.71 8.21
CA ALA A 58 -6.39 -9.93 7.11
C ALA A 58 -6.99 -10.81 5.99
N ASP A 59 -7.78 -11.81 6.37
CA ASP A 59 -8.46 -12.71 5.44
C ASP A 59 -9.56 -11.97 4.66
N ILE A 60 -10.31 -11.11 5.37
CA ILE A 60 -11.32 -10.23 4.77
C ILE A 60 -10.69 -9.30 3.73
N LEU A 61 -9.52 -8.72 4.01
CA LEU A 61 -8.79 -7.89 3.04
C LEU A 61 -8.39 -8.66 1.77
N ILE A 62 -7.94 -9.91 1.92
CA ILE A 62 -7.62 -10.77 0.77
C ILE A 62 -8.86 -11.00 -0.10
N MET A 63 -10.00 -11.30 0.51
CA MET A 63 -11.27 -11.51 -0.21
C MET A 63 -11.78 -10.23 -0.88
N LEU A 64 -11.74 -9.09 -0.17
CA LEU A 64 -12.13 -7.78 -0.69
C LEU A 64 -11.33 -7.37 -1.93
N SER A 65 -10.04 -7.74 -2.00
CA SER A 65 -9.20 -7.45 -3.18
C SER A 65 -9.74 -8.02 -4.49
N ARG A 66 -10.65 -9.00 -4.44
CA ARG A 66 -11.27 -9.69 -5.59
C ARG A 66 -12.76 -9.43 -5.75
N ALA A 67 -13.38 -8.60 -4.91
CA ALA A 67 -14.83 -8.41 -4.86
C ALA A 67 -15.40 -7.42 -5.90
N HIS A 68 -14.65 -7.09 -6.95
CA HIS A 68 -15.04 -6.15 -8.03
C HIS A 68 -15.71 -4.85 -7.56
N LEU A 69 -15.13 -4.17 -6.56
CA LEU A 69 -15.68 -2.94 -5.98
C LEU A 69 -15.97 -1.83 -7.00
N LYS A 70 -15.35 -1.89 -8.19
CA LYS A 70 -15.59 -0.97 -9.32
C LYS A 70 -16.95 -1.14 -10.02
N ASP A 71 -17.66 -2.25 -9.80
CA ASP A 71 -18.92 -2.55 -10.47
C ASP A 71 -20.09 -1.74 -9.88
N PHE A 72 -19.96 -1.33 -8.61
CA PHE A 72 -20.88 -0.44 -7.90
C PHE A 72 -20.71 1.00 -8.40
N ASN A 73 -21.79 1.57 -8.92
CA ASN A 73 -21.75 2.84 -9.64
C ASN A 73 -22.83 3.87 -9.26
N SER A 74 -23.73 3.56 -8.31
CA SER A 74 -24.62 4.53 -7.63
C SER A 74 -24.11 5.01 -6.26
N GLN A 75 -24.47 6.24 -5.87
CA GLN A 75 -24.01 6.83 -4.60
C GLN A 75 -24.54 6.03 -3.40
N GLU A 76 -25.75 5.49 -3.48
CA GLU A 76 -26.31 4.65 -2.42
C GLU A 76 -25.52 3.34 -2.23
N GLU A 77 -25.13 2.67 -3.33
CA GLU A 77 -24.34 1.43 -3.29
C GLU A 77 -22.97 1.67 -2.62
N ALA A 78 -22.30 2.78 -2.96
CA ALA A 78 -21.00 3.11 -2.40
C ALA A 78 -21.07 3.38 -0.88
N ILE A 79 -22.12 4.07 -0.43
CA ILE A 79 -22.36 4.33 1.00
C ILE A 79 -22.60 3.02 1.74
N GLU A 80 -23.46 2.14 1.20
CA GLU A 80 -23.79 0.86 1.80
C GLU A 80 -22.56 -0.03 1.95
N ILE A 81 -21.83 -0.24 0.86
CA ILE A 81 -20.62 -1.08 0.83
C ILE A 81 -19.60 -0.62 1.84
N SER A 82 -19.29 0.67 1.84
CA SER A 82 -18.26 1.13 2.74
C SER A 82 -18.73 1.20 4.19
N THR A 83 -20.03 1.34 4.45
CA THR A 83 -20.56 1.17 5.81
C THR A 83 -20.29 -0.26 6.28
N THR A 84 -20.53 -1.27 5.42
CA THR A 84 -20.23 -2.66 5.73
C THR A 84 -18.75 -2.92 5.94
N ILE A 85 -17.87 -2.42 5.05
CA ILE A 85 -16.43 -2.64 5.23
C ILE A 85 -15.95 -1.93 6.51
N THR A 86 -16.49 -0.74 6.82
CA THR A 86 -16.18 -0.02 8.05
C THR A 86 -16.62 -0.78 9.29
N SER A 87 -17.82 -1.38 9.30
CA SER A 87 -18.30 -2.15 10.45
C SER A 87 -17.48 -3.42 10.69
N ILE A 88 -16.98 -4.05 9.62
CA ILE A 88 -16.20 -5.29 9.71
C ILE A 88 -14.75 -5.02 10.13
N LEU A 89 -14.08 -4.07 9.45
CA LEU A 89 -12.65 -3.85 9.64
C LEU A 89 -12.36 -2.81 10.73
N GLY A 90 -13.34 -1.99 11.11
CA GLY A 90 -13.16 -0.87 12.04
C GLY A 90 -12.33 0.27 11.43
N ILE A 91 -12.28 0.36 10.10
CA ILE A 91 -11.53 1.37 9.34
C ILE A 91 -12.55 2.11 8.47
N GLN A 92 -12.60 3.44 8.56
CA GLN A 92 -13.42 4.24 7.64
C GLN A 92 -12.76 4.28 6.26
N ILE A 93 -13.41 3.62 5.29
CA ILE A 93 -12.84 3.35 3.97
C ILE A 93 -13.47 4.21 2.86
N LEU A 94 -14.52 4.96 3.20
CA LEU A 94 -15.50 5.46 2.22
C LEU A 94 -14.94 6.44 1.21
N ASP A 95 -14.02 7.34 1.59
CA ASP A 95 -13.57 8.32 0.62
C ASP A 95 -12.33 7.84 -0.19
N SER A 96 -11.65 6.74 0.19
CA SER A 96 -10.45 6.24 -0.50
C SER A 96 -10.71 5.26 -1.63
N LEU A 97 -11.67 4.36 -1.44
CA LEU A 97 -11.90 3.23 -2.34
C LEU A 97 -12.77 3.60 -3.55
N PHE A 98 -13.49 4.72 -3.48
CA PHE A 98 -14.45 5.18 -4.48
C PHE A 98 -14.15 6.59 -5.02
N SER A 99 -12.87 6.93 -5.24
CA SER A 99 -12.46 8.18 -5.91
C SER A 99 -13.14 8.39 -7.29
N PHE A 100 -13.59 7.30 -7.92
CA PHE A 100 -14.41 7.32 -9.13
C PHE A 100 -15.71 8.15 -8.97
N TYR A 101 -16.37 8.10 -7.81
CA TYR A 101 -17.63 8.82 -7.57
C TYR A 101 -17.44 10.32 -7.38
N GLN A 102 -16.35 10.74 -6.72
CA GLN A 102 -16.01 12.16 -6.61
C GLN A 102 -15.87 12.82 -7.99
N SER A 103 -15.32 12.09 -8.98
CA SER A 103 -15.16 12.60 -10.35
C SER A 103 -16.46 12.65 -11.17
N LYS A 104 -17.44 11.76 -10.88
CA LYS A 104 -18.72 11.70 -11.61
C LYS A 104 -19.72 12.73 -11.07
N LEU A 105 -19.74 12.94 -9.75
CA LEU A 105 -20.51 14.02 -9.10
C LEU A 105 -20.02 15.41 -9.53
N GLN A 106 -18.73 15.60 -9.81
CA GLN A 106 -18.19 16.86 -10.33
C GLN A 106 -18.62 17.19 -11.77
N ARG A 107 -19.08 16.21 -12.57
CA ARG A 107 -19.50 16.43 -13.97
C ARG A 107 -20.98 16.78 -14.12
N GLU A 108 -21.81 16.52 -13.11
CA GLU A 108 -23.26 16.80 -13.15
C GLU A 108 -23.67 18.06 -12.36
N ILE A 109 -22.75 18.67 -11.61
CA ILE A 109 -22.98 20.00 -11.02
C ILE A 109 -22.73 21.06 -12.11
N PRO A 110 -23.73 21.90 -12.45
CA PRO A 110 -23.50 23.00 -13.38
C PRO A 110 -22.36 23.88 -12.86
N GLN A 111 -21.32 24.06 -13.67
CA GLN A 111 -20.23 25.01 -13.42
C GLN A 111 -20.84 26.40 -13.29
N ILE A 112 -21.14 26.83 -12.07
CA ILE A 112 -21.44 28.23 -11.78
C ILE A 112 -20.12 28.97 -11.94
N LYS A 113 -19.96 29.60 -13.12
CA LYS A 113 -19.00 30.69 -13.29
C LYS A 113 -19.38 31.78 -12.30
N ASN A 114 -18.66 31.84 -11.19
CA ASN A 114 -18.58 33.06 -10.40
C ASN A 114 -17.23 33.71 -10.69
N ASP A 115 -17.25 34.56 -11.73
CA ASP A 115 -16.50 35.81 -11.66
C ASP A 115 -16.99 36.55 -10.41
N LYS A 116 -16.13 36.60 -9.39
CA LYS A 116 -16.05 37.69 -8.42
C LYS A 116 -14.82 37.48 -7.55
N SER A 117 -13.85 38.36 -7.78
CA SER A 117 -12.87 38.80 -6.80
C SER A 117 -13.51 38.98 -5.41
N GLN A 118 -13.29 38.06 -4.48
CA GLN A 118 -13.67 38.20 -3.07
C GLN A 118 -12.64 37.51 -2.16
N SER A 119 -11.96 38.33 -1.36
CA SER A 119 -11.47 38.08 0.01
C SER A 119 -11.33 36.60 0.43
N SER A 120 -10.10 36.13 0.55
CA SER A 120 -9.75 34.81 1.07
C SER A 120 -10.03 34.71 2.58
N VAL A 121 -11.28 34.53 2.97
CA VAL A 121 -11.61 34.07 4.32
C VAL A 121 -11.15 32.62 4.42
N PRO A 122 -10.28 32.25 5.38
CA PRO A 122 -9.82 30.87 5.49
C PRO A 122 -10.99 29.95 5.83
N GLU A 123 -11.15 28.89 5.04
CA GLU A 123 -12.19 27.88 5.26
C GLU A 123 -11.69 26.90 6.32
N TYR A 124 -12.06 27.16 7.57
CA TYR A 124 -11.72 26.28 8.69
C TYR A 124 -12.69 25.12 8.77
N ILE A 125 -12.14 23.91 8.65
CA ILE A 125 -12.90 22.68 8.87
C ILE A 125 -12.40 21.94 10.09
N ARG A 126 -13.27 21.12 10.66
CA ARG A 126 -12.96 20.26 11.79
C ARG A 126 -12.34 18.98 11.26
N ILE A 127 -11.23 18.52 11.85
CA ILE A 127 -10.54 17.29 11.47
C ILE A 127 -10.10 16.49 12.69
N TYR A 128 -9.83 15.21 12.47
CA TYR A 128 -9.29 14.32 13.50
C TYR A 128 -8.04 13.60 12.98
N VAL A 129 -7.06 13.37 13.86
CA VAL A 129 -5.82 12.67 13.52
C VAL A 129 -5.55 11.56 14.51
N ASP A 130 -5.57 10.32 14.04
CA ASP A 130 -5.14 9.17 14.82
C ASP A 130 -3.61 9.12 14.83
N THR A 131 -3.03 9.12 16.03
CA THR A 131 -1.58 9.23 16.23
C THR A 131 -0.92 7.86 16.37
N PRO A 132 0.41 7.75 16.16
CA PRO A 132 1.12 6.47 16.29
C PRO A 132 1.00 5.82 17.69
N ASN A 133 0.68 6.61 18.71
CA ASN A 133 0.57 6.17 20.10
C ASN A 133 -0.87 5.76 20.48
N GLY A 134 -1.80 5.76 19.51
CA GLY A 134 -3.20 5.37 19.72
C GLY A 134 -4.12 6.50 20.21
N ASN A 135 -3.61 7.72 20.39
CA ASN A 135 -4.42 8.89 20.74
C ASN A 135 -5.03 9.52 19.50
N ARG A 136 -6.22 10.14 19.65
CA ARG A 136 -6.87 10.90 18.58
C ARG A 136 -6.81 12.40 18.88
N LEU A 137 -6.18 13.15 17.99
CA LEU A 137 -6.12 14.61 18.03
C LEU A 137 -7.33 15.21 17.31
N PHE A 138 -7.65 16.44 17.67
CA PHE A 138 -8.79 17.21 17.16
C PHE A 138 -8.34 18.63 16.83
N GLU A 139 -8.58 19.09 15.60
CA GLU A 139 -8.17 20.44 15.18
C GLU A 139 -9.22 21.09 14.27
N ASN A 140 -9.30 22.42 14.34
CA ASN A 140 -9.92 23.21 13.27
C ASN A 140 -8.80 23.74 12.37
N ILE A 141 -8.81 23.41 11.09
CA ILE A 141 -7.72 23.70 10.17
C ILE A 141 -8.19 24.41 8.92
N ASP A 142 -7.41 25.38 8.45
CA ASP A 142 -7.60 25.99 7.14
C ASP A 142 -7.25 24.97 6.05
N LEU A 143 -8.17 24.72 5.12
CA LEU A 143 -7.94 23.82 3.99
C LEU A 143 -6.77 24.23 3.11
N ASN A 144 -6.42 25.52 3.06
CA ASN A 144 -5.28 25.98 2.26
C ASN A 144 -3.91 25.74 2.95
N ILE A 145 -3.89 25.12 4.14
CA ILE A 145 -2.65 24.78 4.81
C ILE A 145 -1.83 23.81 3.94
N ARG A 146 -0.52 24.09 3.84
CA ARG A 146 0.43 23.18 3.21
C ARG A 146 0.65 21.94 4.06
N VAL A 147 0.81 20.79 3.42
CA VAL A 147 1.00 19.48 4.08
C VAL A 147 2.17 19.51 5.08
N GLU A 148 3.30 20.11 4.72
CA GLU A 148 4.47 20.20 5.60
C GLU A 148 4.21 21.01 6.87
N VAL A 149 3.36 22.04 6.77
CA VAL A 149 2.95 22.86 7.91
C VAL A 149 1.96 22.10 8.78
N PHE A 150 0.96 21.46 8.17
CA PHE A 150 0.01 20.60 8.88
C PHE A 150 0.73 19.48 9.66
N ARG A 151 1.68 18.80 9.01
CA ARG A 151 2.50 17.78 9.64
C ARG A 151 3.24 18.31 10.86
N SER A 152 3.84 19.49 10.73
CA SER A 152 4.55 20.14 11.83
C SER A 152 3.62 20.47 13.01
N LEU A 153 2.36 20.83 12.75
CA LEU A 153 1.35 21.06 13.79
C LEU A 153 1.00 19.77 14.53
N VAL A 154 0.76 18.69 13.78
CA VAL A 154 0.45 17.37 14.35
C VAL A 154 1.63 16.87 15.19
N LEU A 155 2.85 16.95 14.66
CA LEU A 155 4.07 16.50 15.35
C LEU A 155 4.29 17.23 16.68
N LYS A 156 4.02 18.54 16.74
CA LYS A 156 4.11 19.34 17.99
C LYS A 156 3.16 18.87 19.09
N LYS A 157 2.09 18.17 18.73
CA LYS A 157 1.03 17.68 19.64
C LYS A 157 1.19 16.18 19.98
N ILE A 158 2.13 15.50 19.34
CA ILE A 158 2.47 14.09 19.61
C ILE A 158 3.63 14.03 20.62
N ASP A 159 3.84 12.85 21.21
CA ASP A 159 5.01 12.53 22.04
C ASP A 159 6.32 12.98 21.37
N LYS A 160 7.14 13.72 22.13
CA LYS A 160 8.44 14.26 21.72
C LYS A 160 9.46 13.19 21.34
N SER A 161 9.24 11.93 21.72
CA SER A 161 10.07 10.79 21.30
C SER A 161 9.92 10.49 19.79
N ILE A 162 8.79 10.88 19.18
CA ILE A 162 8.54 10.75 17.75
C ILE A 162 9.11 11.96 17.03
N LYS A 163 10.14 11.74 16.21
CA LYS A 163 10.83 12.82 15.48
C LYS A 163 10.19 13.13 14.13
N TYR A 164 9.66 12.13 13.45
CA TYR A 164 9.11 12.26 12.10
C TYR A 164 7.83 11.43 11.97
N ILE A 165 6.89 11.93 11.18
CA ILE A 165 5.63 11.24 10.89
C ILE A 165 5.29 11.35 9.41
N ASP A 166 4.71 10.31 8.85
CA ASP A 166 3.94 10.37 7.62
C ASP A 166 2.47 10.57 7.97
N ILE A 167 1.75 11.39 7.21
CA ILE A 167 0.32 11.60 7.39
C ILE A 167 -0.40 11.01 6.18
N TYR A 168 -1.45 10.25 6.46
CA TYR A 168 -2.29 9.63 5.48
C TYR A 168 -3.71 10.19 5.59
N TYR A 169 -4.30 10.48 4.43
CA TYR A 169 -5.72 10.76 4.28
C TYR A 169 -6.23 9.80 3.22
N LEU A 170 -7.30 9.07 3.53
CA LEU A 170 -7.90 8.13 2.56
C LEU A 170 -6.89 7.13 2.00
N CYS A 171 -6.06 6.57 2.89
CA CYS A 171 -4.95 5.66 2.53
C CYS A 171 -3.89 6.25 1.59
N GLN A 172 -4.00 7.52 1.22
CA GLN A 172 -3.00 8.24 0.44
C GLN A 172 -2.08 9.00 1.39
N ARG A 173 -0.77 8.79 1.23
CA ARG A 173 0.23 9.58 1.93
C ARG A 173 0.20 11.01 1.41
N LEU A 174 0.07 11.97 2.31
CA LEU A 174 0.12 13.40 1.97
C LEU A 174 1.53 13.79 1.56
N ILE A 175 1.64 14.58 0.49
CA ILE A 175 2.89 14.96 -0.15
C ILE A 175 3.15 16.44 0.09
N ASP A 176 4.39 16.78 0.43
CA ASP A 176 4.81 18.18 0.63
C ASP A 176 4.60 19.03 -0.62
N GLY A 177 4.38 20.32 -0.42
CA GLY A 177 4.11 21.28 -1.49
C GLY A 177 2.64 21.37 -1.90
N HIS A 178 1.82 20.36 -1.58
CA HIS A 178 0.36 20.37 -1.78
C HIS A 178 -0.38 20.97 -0.57
N THR A 179 -1.63 21.36 -0.78
CA THR A 179 -2.54 21.84 0.29
C THR A 179 -3.59 20.79 0.66
N LEU A 180 -4.15 20.83 1.87
CA LEU A 180 -5.23 19.91 2.26
C LEU A 180 -6.46 20.04 1.35
N LYS A 181 -6.70 21.24 0.81
CA LYS A 181 -7.76 21.50 -0.16
C LYS A 181 -7.61 20.68 -1.44
N GLU A 182 -6.38 20.50 -1.93
CA GLU A 182 -6.10 19.71 -3.14
C GLU A 182 -6.41 18.21 -2.95
N TYR A 183 -6.38 17.73 -1.71
CA TYR A 183 -6.82 16.38 -1.35
C TYR A 183 -8.34 16.27 -1.14
N ASN A 184 -9.10 17.34 -1.39
CA ASN A 184 -10.56 17.42 -1.18
C ASN A 184 -11.00 17.05 0.24
N VAL A 185 -10.19 17.39 1.24
CA VAL A 185 -10.49 17.11 2.66
C VAL A 185 -11.81 17.76 3.05
N GLN A 186 -12.69 16.96 3.67
CA GLN A 186 -14.01 17.39 4.11
C GLN A 186 -14.07 17.65 5.61
N ASN A 187 -15.10 18.36 6.05
CA ASN A 187 -15.37 18.53 7.47
C ASN A 187 -15.57 17.18 8.19
N ASN A 188 -15.02 17.05 9.39
CA ASN A 188 -14.92 15.83 10.20
C ASN A 188 -14.06 14.70 9.60
N SER A 189 -13.19 15.00 8.63
CA SER A 189 -12.26 14.01 8.04
C SER A 189 -11.28 13.41 9.05
N ASN A 190 -10.89 12.17 8.79
CA ASN A 190 -9.93 11.41 9.60
C ASN A 190 -8.60 11.24 8.88
N PHE A 191 -7.52 11.53 9.59
CA PHE A 191 -6.15 11.34 9.14
C PHE A 191 -5.46 10.31 10.03
N LEU A 192 -4.52 9.58 9.45
CA LEU A 192 -3.67 8.64 10.18
C LEU A 192 -2.23 9.15 10.14
N ALA A 193 -1.65 9.42 11.30
CA ALA A 193 -0.24 9.71 11.45
C ALA A 193 0.52 8.43 11.80
N ILE A 194 1.54 8.11 11.02
CA ILE A 194 2.41 6.94 11.20
C ILE A 194 3.82 7.42 11.49
N LYS A 195 4.50 6.77 12.44
CA LYS A 195 5.90 7.09 12.75
C LYS A 195 6.78 6.84 11.53
N ARG A 196 7.57 7.85 11.17
CA ARG A 196 8.58 7.78 10.13
C ARG A 196 9.98 7.70 10.76
N TYR A 197 10.86 6.90 10.16
CA TYR A 197 12.20 6.66 10.72
C TYR A 197 13.22 7.72 10.30
N TYR A 198 13.01 8.39 9.16
CA TYR A 198 13.94 9.35 8.57
C TYR A 198 13.29 10.70 8.29
N PRO A 199 14.04 11.81 8.34
CA PRO A 199 13.51 13.14 8.02
C PRO A 199 13.10 13.24 6.54
N PHE A 200 12.18 14.16 6.23
CA PHE A 200 11.73 14.44 4.85
C PHE A 200 12.80 15.10 3.99
N THR A 201 13.82 15.72 4.60
CA THR A 201 14.96 16.32 3.90
C THR A 201 15.92 15.27 3.35
N GLU A 202 15.86 14.03 3.84
CA GLU A 202 16.71 12.94 3.37
C GLU A 202 16.11 12.30 2.11
N LYS A 203 16.83 12.43 0.99
CA LYS A 203 16.50 11.81 -0.30
C LYS A 203 16.91 10.34 -0.31
N ILE A 204 16.20 9.52 0.45
CA ILE A 204 16.58 8.13 0.70
C ILE A 204 15.50 7.16 0.25
N ILE A 205 15.89 5.92 -0.04
CA ILE A 205 14.98 4.77 -0.13
C ILE A 205 15.64 3.57 0.54
N GLU A 206 14.84 2.63 1.05
CA GLU A 206 15.34 1.39 1.64
C GLU A 206 15.24 0.25 0.62
N ILE A 207 16.27 -0.60 0.54
CA ILE A 207 16.24 -1.86 -0.18
C ILE A 207 16.20 -2.98 0.85
N MET A 208 15.15 -3.80 0.81
CA MET A 208 14.99 -4.97 1.65
C MET A 208 15.25 -6.22 0.84
N ASP A 209 16.26 -7.00 1.20
CA ASP A 209 16.47 -8.31 0.58
C ASP A 209 15.54 -9.38 1.14
N LEU A 210 15.64 -10.60 0.60
CA LEU A 210 14.83 -11.74 1.04
C LEU A 210 15.15 -12.24 2.45
N ASP A 211 16.33 -11.90 2.97
CA ASP A 211 16.75 -12.24 4.33
C ASP A 211 16.28 -11.18 5.35
N GLY A 212 15.58 -10.14 4.87
CA GLY A 212 15.02 -9.05 5.67
C GLY A 212 16.03 -7.96 6.03
N ILE A 213 17.24 -8.00 5.44
CA ILE A 213 18.27 -6.98 5.65
C ILE A 213 17.86 -5.73 4.88
N ARG A 214 17.95 -4.58 5.56
CA ARG A 214 17.63 -3.27 4.99
C ARG A 214 18.89 -2.49 4.68
N THR A 215 19.08 -2.19 3.41
CA THR A 215 20.18 -1.37 2.90
C THR A 215 19.65 0.00 2.53
N LYS A 216 20.21 1.06 3.12
CA LYS A 216 19.84 2.45 2.82
C LYS A 216 20.57 2.94 1.58
N LEU A 217 19.82 3.46 0.62
CA LEU A 217 20.34 4.24 -0.51
C LEU A 217 20.07 5.73 -0.27
N GLU A 218 21.06 6.57 -0.52
CA GLU A 218 21.03 8.01 -0.23
C GLU A 218 21.20 8.84 -1.52
N ASN A 219 20.83 10.12 -1.46
CA ASN A 219 20.89 11.06 -2.59
C ASN A 219 20.12 10.59 -3.84
N ILE A 220 18.97 9.95 -3.62
CA ILE A 220 18.11 9.43 -4.69
C ILE A 220 17.31 10.56 -5.37
N ASP A 221 17.21 10.52 -6.69
CA ASP A 221 16.20 11.26 -7.43
C ASP A 221 15.01 10.33 -7.74
N LEU A 222 13.78 10.76 -7.45
CA LEU A 222 12.58 9.99 -7.80
C LEU A 222 12.34 9.91 -9.32
N ASN A 223 13.04 10.73 -10.10
CA ASN A 223 13.07 10.60 -11.56
C ASN A 223 14.02 9.50 -12.06
N TYR A 224 14.81 8.86 -11.18
CA TYR A 224 15.66 7.76 -11.58
C TYR A 224 14.83 6.62 -12.19
N ARG A 225 15.36 6.06 -13.27
CA ARG A 225 14.85 4.84 -13.87
C ARG A 225 15.26 3.63 -13.04
N VAL A 226 14.52 2.54 -13.20
CA VAL A 226 14.77 1.29 -12.46
C VAL A 226 16.19 0.76 -12.71
N GLU A 227 16.74 0.89 -13.92
CA GLU A 227 18.11 0.51 -14.26
C GLU A 227 19.17 1.37 -13.56
N GLU A 228 18.93 2.67 -13.41
CA GLU A 228 19.81 3.56 -12.66
C GLU A 228 19.83 3.18 -11.18
N LEU A 229 18.66 2.81 -10.64
CA LEU A 229 18.57 2.32 -9.27
C LEU A 229 19.30 0.99 -9.07
N LYS A 230 19.20 0.06 -10.03
CA LYS A 230 19.92 -1.22 -9.98
C LYS A 230 21.44 -1.05 -10.01
N ALA A 231 21.95 -0.06 -10.75
CA ALA A 231 23.37 0.30 -10.72
C ALA A 231 23.80 0.78 -9.33
N LEU A 232 23.00 1.63 -8.67
CA LEU A 232 23.29 2.07 -7.29
C LEU A 232 23.27 0.90 -6.29
N ILE A 233 22.40 -0.08 -6.50
CA ILE A 233 22.38 -1.31 -5.68
C ILE A 233 23.60 -2.17 -5.95
N GLN A 234 24.07 -2.26 -7.20
CA GLN A 234 25.31 -2.96 -7.54
C GLN A 234 26.48 -2.35 -6.78
N ASP A 235 26.64 -1.03 -6.80
CA ASP A 235 27.74 -0.34 -6.10
C ASP A 235 27.69 -0.53 -4.57
N LYS A 236 26.49 -0.77 -4.02
CA LYS A 236 26.27 -0.92 -2.56
C LYS A 236 26.28 -2.36 -2.07
N MET A 237 25.89 -3.32 -2.91
CA MET A 237 25.63 -4.71 -2.50
C MET A 237 26.41 -5.74 -3.34
N ASP A 238 27.24 -5.29 -4.30
CA ASP A 238 28.01 -6.13 -5.22
C ASP A 238 27.15 -7.12 -6.04
N LEU A 239 25.89 -6.76 -6.30
CA LEU A 239 24.93 -7.56 -7.07
C LEU A 239 24.82 -7.05 -8.50
N SER A 240 25.06 -7.91 -9.49
CA SER A 240 24.95 -7.51 -10.90
C SER A 240 23.52 -7.05 -11.24
N PRO A 241 23.30 -5.95 -12.00
CA PRO A 241 21.97 -5.40 -12.28
C PRO A 241 20.99 -6.41 -12.90
N ASP A 242 21.49 -7.32 -13.73
CA ASP A 242 20.68 -8.36 -14.39
C ASP A 242 20.17 -9.43 -13.43
N GLN A 243 20.87 -9.61 -12.30
CA GLN A 243 20.45 -10.53 -11.23
C GLN A 243 19.40 -9.89 -10.33
N GLN A 244 19.24 -8.57 -10.37
CA GLN A 244 18.34 -7.84 -9.47
C GLN A 244 16.92 -7.74 -10.04
N LYS A 245 15.95 -8.10 -9.19
CA LYS A 245 14.52 -7.89 -9.42
C LYS A 245 13.94 -7.07 -8.28
N LEU A 246 13.60 -5.83 -8.58
CA LEU A 246 12.98 -4.91 -7.64
C LEU A 246 11.46 -5.03 -7.67
N CYS A 247 10.84 -4.91 -6.51
CA CYS A 247 9.39 -4.97 -6.33
C CYS A 247 8.96 -3.85 -5.37
N PHE A 248 7.88 -3.15 -5.73
CA PHE A 248 7.25 -2.15 -4.89
C PHE A 248 5.77 -2.48 -4.71
N LEU A 249 5.29 -2.57 -3.47
CA LEU A 249 3.90 -2.91 -3.14
C LEU A 249 3.38 -4.16 -3.87
N GLY A 250 4.24 -5.18 -4.02
CA GLY A 250 3.90 -6.43 -4.73
C GLY A 250 3.96 -6.34 -6.26
N LYS A 251 4.27 -5.17 -6.83
CA LYS A 251 4.44 -4.97 -8.27
C LYS A 251 5.93 -5.00 -8.65
N ALA A 252 6.29 -5.89 -9.56
CA ALA A 252 7.62 -5.92 -10.14
C ALA A 252 7.92 -4.62 -10.90
N MET A 253 9.12 -4.07 -10.68
CA MET A 253 9.58 -2.85 -11.32
C MET A 253 10.33 -3.18 -12.61
N GLU A 254 10.00 -2.47 -13.69
CA GLU A 254 10.50 -2.72 -15.04
C GLU A 254 11.53 -1.65 -15.43
N ASN A 255 12.59 -2.07 -16.12
CA ASN A 255 13.56 -1.14 -16.71
C ASN A 255 12.84 -0.16 -17.66
N GLY A 256 13.35 1.07 -17.76
CA GLY A 256 12.79 2.15 -18.55
C GLY A 256 11.72 2.97 -17.84
N LYS A 257 11.11 2.47 -16.75
CA LYS A 257 10.18 3.24 -15.90
C LYS A 257 10.92 3.93 -14.76
N THR A 258 10.40 5.06 -14.32
CA THR A 258 10.95 5.87 -13.22
C THR A 258 10.36 5.47 -11.87
N LEU A 259 11.01 5.83 -10.75
CA LEU A 259 10.45 5.61 -9.41
C LEU A 259 9.08 6.31 -9.23
N LYS A 260 8.91 7.49 -9.83
CA LYS A 260 7.62 8.21 -9.87
C LYS A 260 6.52 7.44 -10.60
N ASP A 261 6.82 6.68 -11.65
CA ASP A 261 5.81 5.89 -12.36
C ASP A 261 5.21 4.78 -11.47
N TYR A 262 5.93 4.41 -10.41
CA TYR A 262 5.47 3.49 -9.37
C TYR A 262 4.93 4.20 -8.13
N ASN A 263 4.86 5.53 -8.13
CA ASN A 263 4.53 6.37 -6.97
C ASN A 263 5.43 6.11 -5.76
N VAL A 264 6.68 5.72 -5.98
CA VAL A 264 7.68 5.60 -4.91
C VAL A 264 8.01 6.99 -4.43
N LEU A 265 8.07 7.14 -3.11
CA LEU A 265 8.42 8.38 -2.45
C LEU A 265 9.65 8.19 -1.56
N TYR A 266 10.26 9.29 -1.12
CA TYR A 266 11.39 9.20 -0.19
C TYR A 266 10.99 8.48 1.09
N GLY A 267 11.92 7.69 1.62
CA GLY A 267 11.77 6.83 2.79
C GLY A 267 10.93 5.57 2.58
N ASP A 268 10.47 5.30 1.35
CA ASP A 268 9.81 4.04 1.03
C ASP A 268 10.83 2.89 0.93
N GLY A 269 10.34 1.68 1.21
CA GLY A 269 11.09 0.44 1.05
C GLY A 269 10.73 -0.28 -0.24
N LEU A 270 11.74 -0.77 -0.94
CA LEU A 270 11.63 -1.66 -2.11
C LEU A 270 12.14 -3.04 -1.74
N THR A 271 11.48 -4.08 -2.22
CA THR A 271 11.95 -5.46 -2.04
C THR A 271 12.87 -5.85 -3.19
N LEU A 272 14.03 -6.41 -2.86
CA LEU A 272 14.99 -6.95 -3.81
C LEU A 272 14.96 -8.48 -3.74
N THR A 273 14.72 -9.10 -4.89
CA THR A 273 15.01 -10.52 -5.10
C THR A 273 16.18 -10.64 -6.06
N TRP A 274 17.10 -11.57 -5.80
CA TRP A 274 18.27 -11.76 -6.63
C TRP A 274 18.56 -13.25 -6.85
N THR A 275 19.12 -13.58 -8.01
CA THR A 275 19.53 -14.94 -8.36
C THR A 275 21.04 -15.00 -8.50
N LYS A 276 21.71 -15.84 -7.69
CA LYS A 276 23.13 -16.15 -7.88
C LYS A 276 23.25 -16.90 -9.22
N SER A 277 23.86 -16.29 -10.23
CA SER A 277 24.17 -16.99 -11.48
C SER A 277 25.30 -17.99 -11.19
N GLU A 278 25.07 -19.28 -11.44
CA GLU A 278 26.13 -20.30 -11.47
C GLU A 278 27.08 -20.15 -12.68
N ASN A 279 26.82 -19.19 -13.58
CA ASN A 279 27.59 -19.00 -14.81
C ASN A 279 28.33 -17.65 -14.86
N ALA A 280 28.93 -17.23 -13.74
CA ALA A 280 30.05 -16.29 -13.79
C ALA A 280 31.34 -17.12 -13.83
N SER A 281 32.13 -16.97 -14.88
CA SER A 281 33.45 -17.60 -15.02
C SER A 281 34.23 -17.53 -13.70
N PRO A 282 34.89 -18.61 -13.27
CA PRO A 282 35.60 -18.61 -12.00
C PRO A 282 36.69 -17.54 -12.04
N PRO A 283 36.89 -16.76 -10.95
CA PRO A 283 38.12 -16.01 -10.81
C PRO A 283 39.25 -17.04 -10.86
N SER A 284 40.17 -16.81 -11.80
CA SER A 284 41.40 -17.59 -11.93
C SER A 284 42.08 -17.71 -10.56
N SER A 285 42.44 -18.96 -10.23
CA SER A 285 43.23 -19.44 -9.08
C SER A 285 42.58 -19.47 -7.69
N ALA A 286 41.86 -20.56 -7.40
CA ALA A 286 42.10 -21.42 -6.22
C ALA A 286 41.05 -22.55 -6.21
N ASN A 287 41.49 -23.82 -6.25
CA ASN A 287 40.59 -24.96 -6.07
C ASN A 287 40.07 -24.94 -4.64
N SER A 288 38.80 -24.57 -4.45
CA SER A 288 38.12 -24.71 -3.17
C SER A 288 36.86 -25.54 -3.30
N ILE A 289 36.62 -26.39 -2.29
CA ILE A 289 35.39 -27.18 -2.17
C ILE A 289 34.61 -26.64 -0.98
N THR A 290 33.35 -26.27 -1.21
CA THR A 290 32.43 -25.85 -0.16
C THR A 290 31.44 -26.96 0.16
N ILE A 291 31.43 -27.42 1.42
CA ILE A 291 30.48 -28.42 1.91
C ILE A 291 29.48 -27.72 2.84
N LYS A 292 28.19 -27.83 2.51
CA LYS A 292 27.10 -27.36 3.39
C LYS A 292 26.45 -28.52 4.13
N THR A 293 26.32 -28.37 5.44
CA THR A 293 25.59 -29.35 6.27
C THR A 293 24.09 -29.06 6.28
N LYS A 294 23.29 -30.08 6.61
CA LYS A 294 21.83 -29.95 6.76
C LYS A 294 21.41 -28.94 7.85
N ALA A 295 22.33 -28.56 8.75
CA ALA A 295 22.15 -27.53 9.77
C ALA A 295 22.57 -26.12 9.31
N GLY A 296 22.86 -25.92 8.02
CA GLY A 296 23.17 -24.61 7.45
C GLY A 296 24.60 -24.11 7.69
N ARG A 297 25.48 -24.93 8.28
CA ARG A 297 26.91 -24.57 8.43
C ARG A 297 27.67 -24.88 7.15
N GLU A 298 28.47 -23.91 6.70
CA GLU A 298 29.33 -24.01 5.53
C GLU A 298 30.78 -24.24 5.96
N PHE A 299 31.45 -25.16 5.28
CA PHE A 299 32.89 -25.41 5.41
C PHE A 299 33.54 -25.15 4.06
N ILE A 300 34.58 -24.31 4.05
CA ILE A 300 35.35 -23.97 2.86
C ILE A 300 36.71 -24.62 3.02
N PHE A 301 37.07 -25.48 2.08
CA PHE A 301 38.39 -26.09 2.00
C PHE A 301 39.11 -25.52 0.80
N GLU A 302 40.25 -24.88 1.02
CA GLU A 302 41.09 -24.29 -0.02
C GLU A 302 42.38 -25.10 -0.17
N ASN A 303 42.92 -25.20 -1.40
CA ASN A 303 44.16 -25.91 -1.73
C ASN A 303 44.16 -27.41 -1.42
N ILE A 304 43.08 -28.13 -1.78
CA ILE A 304 43.06 -29.60 -1.69
C ILE A 304 43.83 -30.19 -2.88
N ASP A 305 45.02 -30.74 -2.62
CA ASP A 305 45.71 -31.63 -3.58
C ASP A 305 44.94 -32.96 -3.65
N LEU A 306 44.38 -33.26 -4.83
CA LEU A 306 43.73 -34.54 -5.13
C LEU A 306 44.76 -35.48 -5.78
N ASN A 307 45.66 -36.03 -4.95
CA ASN A 307 46.47 -37.20 -5.28
C ASN A 307 46.21 -38.32 -4.28
#